data_AF-A0A2X1RFY4-F1
#
_entry.id   AF-A0A2X1RFY4-F1
#
_cell.length_a   1.000
_cell.length_b   1.000
_cell.length_c   1.000
_cell.angle_alpha   90.00
_cell.angle_beta   90.00
_cell.angle_gamma   90.00
#
_symmetry.space_group_name_H-M   'P 1'
#
loop_
_entity.id
_entity.type
_entity.pdbx_description
1 polymer ?
#
loop_
_entity_poly.entity_id
_entity_poly.type
_entity_poly.pdbx_seq_one_letter_code
_entity_poly.pdbx_strand_id
1 'polypeptide(L)'
;MDIRLWRSIVRQRTLRALTSKEKKIRQRGGKPKYKHLAHKSFNLFEVIAPYKIILAKEIGYEFVAFKEELEEKAKLAARSRSRLKLNFRDTDIIDAAACSVLIAVLDTIKSQYRTLKFQIGKTKIKTSRSS
;
A
#
# COMPACT_ATOMS: atom_id res chain seq x y z
N MET A 1 -28.11 -18.78 -0.71
CA MET A 1 -27.00 -19.51 -1.36
C MET A 1 -25.69 -18.90 -0.88
N ASP A 2 -24.84 -19.67 -0.20
CA ASP A 2 -23.63 -19.14 0.46
C ASP A 2 -22.63 -18.57 -0.56
N ILE A 3 -22.17 -17.34 -0.33
CA ILE A 3 -21.18 -16.62 -1.16
C ILE A 3 -19.88 -17.43 -1.27
N ARG A 4 -19.50 -18.17 -0.23
CA ARG A 4 -18.32 -19.04 -0.23
C ARG A 4 -18.48 -20.19 -1.22
N LEU A 5 -19.66 -20.80 -1.24
CA LEU A 5 -20.01 -21.87 -2.16
C LEU A 5 -20.02 -21.38 -3.62
N TRP A 6 -20.62 -20.21 -3.87
CA TRP A 6 -20.65 -19.62 -5.22
C TRP A 6 -19.25 -19.31 -5.76
N ARG A 7 -18.38 -18.69 -4.93
CA ARG A 7 -16.97 -18.44 -5.29
C ARG A 7 -16.21 -19.73 -5.61
N SER A 8 -16.45 -20.79 -4.83
CA SER A 8 -15.84 -22.11 -5.06
C SER A 8 -16.27 -22.69 -6.41
N ILE A 9 -17.56 -22.65 -6.72
CA ILE A 9 -18.13 -23.15 -7.98
C ILE A 9 -17.56 -22.37 -9.18
N VAL A 10 -17.55 -21.04 -9.11
CA VAL A 10 -17.00 -20.18 -10.18
C VAL A 10 -15.52 -20.46 -10.39
N ARG A 11 -14.73 -20.63 -9.31
CA ARG A 11 -13.31 -20.98 -9.40
C ARG A 11 -13.10 -22.33 -10.09
N GLN A 12 -13.85 -23.36 -9.70
CA GLN A 12 -13.75 -24.69 -10.32
C GLN A 12 -14.11 -24.68 -11.80
N ARG A 13 -15.20 -23.98 -12.18
CA ARG A 13 -15.61 -23.81 -13.59
C ARG A 13 -14.52 -23.11 -14.41
N THR A 14 -13.94 -22.05 -13.85
CA THR A 14 -12.86 -21.29 -14.48
C THR A 14 -11.63 -22.17 -14.71
N LEU A 15 -11.22 -22.96 -13.71
CA LEU A 15 -10.09 -23.89 -13.83
C LEU A 15 -10.32 -24.94 -14.93
N ARG A 16 -11.51 -25.56 -15.00
CA ARG A 16 -11.87 -26.52 -16.05
C ARG A 16 -11.82 -25.91 -17.45
N ALA A 17 -12.27 -24.66 -17.60
CA ALA A 17 -12.21 -23.97 -18.89
C ALA A 17 -10.77 -23.68 -19.32
N LEU A 18 -9.90 -23.29 -18.38
CA LEU A 18 -8.49 -23.04 -18.65
C LEU A 18 -7.74 -24.32 -19.05
N THR A 19 -7.94 -25.43 -18.34
CA THR A 19 -7.31 -26.72 -18.68
C THR A 19 -7.78 -27.26 -20.03
N SER A 20 -9.07 -27.10 -20.36
CA SER A 20 -9.60 -27.48 -21.68
C SER A 20 -8.99 -26.65 -22.82
N LYS A 21 -8.84 -25.34 -22.62
CA LYS A 21 -8.16 -24.45 -23.58
C LYS A 21 -6.69 -24.83 -23.76
N GLU A 22 -5.97 -25.10 -22.68
CA GLU A 22 -4.58 -25.57 -22.75
C GLU A 22 -4.46 -26.86 -23.54
N LYS A 23 -5.31 -27.85 -23.27
CA LYS A 23 -5.30 -29.14 -23.98
C LYS A 23 -5.48 -28.96 -25.49
N LYS A 24 -6.41 -28.10 -25.90
CA LYS A 24 -6.63 -27.77 -27.33
C LYS A 24 -5.41 -27.08 -27.96
N ILE A 25 -4.74 -26.18 -27.24
CA ILE A 25 -3.55 -25.49 -27.73
C ILE A 25 -2.40 -26.48 -27.94
N ARG A 26 -2.17 -27.37 -26.96
CA ARG A 26 -1.14 -28.42 -27.05
C ARG A 26 -1.39 -29.39 -28.20
N GLN A 27 -2.65 -29.81 -28.41
CA GLN A 27 -3.03 -30.67 -29.54
C GLN A 27 -2.76 -30.05 -30.92
N ARG A 28 -2.76 -28.72 -31.01
CA ARG A 28 -2.44 -27.98 -32.24
C ARG A 28 -0.95 -27.67 -32.40
N GLY A 29 -0.09 -28.29 -31.57
CA GLY A 29 1.36 -28.02 -31.55
C GLY A 29 1.74 -26.64 -31.00
N GLY A 30 0.78 -25.89 -30.46
CA GLY A 30 1.02 -24.56 -29.89
C GLY A 30 1.54 -24.63 -28.46
N LYS A 31 2.40 -23.68 -28.08
CA LYS A 31 2.80 -23.48 -26.68
C LYS A 31 1.76 -22.61 -25.96
N PRO A 32 1.12 -23.09 -24.88
CA PRO A 32 0.17 -22.27 -24.12
C PRO A 32 0.89 -21.05 -23.53
N LYS A 33 0.49 -19.85 -23.97
CA LYS A 33 0.97 -18.58 -23.42
C LYS A 33 0.12 -18.23 -22.21
N TYR A 34 0.57 -18.63 -21.03
CA TYR A 34 0.04 -18.05 -19.79
C TYR A 34 0.61 -16.65 -19.66
N LYS A 35 -0.25 -15.64 -19.53
CA LYS A 35 0.19 -14.42 -18.87
C LYS A 35 0.57 -14.88 -17.47
N HIS A 36 1.87 -14.89 -17.15
CA HIS A 36 2.28 -14.88 -15.76
C HIS A 36 1.57 -13.69 -15.14
N LEU A 37 0.46 -13.95 -14.45
CA LEU A 37 0.02 -13.08 -13.39
C LEU A 37 1.12 -13.24 -12.35
N ALA A 38 2.23 -12.55 -12.57
CA ALA A 38 3.11 -12.20 -11.48
C ALA A 38 2.16 -11.50 -10.53
N HIS A 39 1.72 -12.23 -9.51
CA HIS A 39 1.25 -11.63 -8.29
C HIS A 39 2.46 -10.79 -7.83
N LYS A 40 2.55 -9.55 -8.34
CA LYS A 40 3.01 -8.43 -7.53
C LYS A 40 1.98 -8.40 -6.42
N SER A 41 2.11 -9.28 -5.44
CA SER A 41 1.65 -8.96 -4.11
C SER A 41 2.35 -7.65 -3.83
N PHE A 42 1.57 -6.58 -3.88
CA PHE A 42 1.96 -5.30 -3.36
C PHE A 42 2.14 -5.54 -1.87
N ASN A 43 3.33 -6.03 -1.52
CA ASN A 43 3.88 -6.05 -0.19
C ASN A 43 4.08 -4.58 0.16
N LEU A 44 2.97 -3.92 0.51
CA LEU A 44 2.83 -2.50 0.69
C LEU A 44 2.10 -2.29 2.01
N PHE A 45 2.81 -1.76 2.99
CA PHE A 45 2.23 -1.29 4.22
C PHE A 45 1.88 0.18 4.02
N GLU A 46 0.62 0.54 4.21
CA GLU A 46 0.12 1.89 3.99
C GLU A 46 -0.21 2.53 5.32
N VAL A 47 0.32 3.72 5.58
CA VAL A 47 0.04 4.57 6.74
C VAL A 47 -0.73 5.78 6.23
N ILE A 48 -1.88 6.06 6.83
CA ILE A 48 -2.74 7.18 6.43
C ILE A 48 -2.49 8.32 7.42
N ALA A 49 -2.06 9.46 6.91
CA ALA A 49 -1.88 10.64 7.73
C ALA A 49 -3.24 11.25 8.13
N PRO A 50 -3.34 11.85 9.33
CA PRO A 50 -4.56 12.51 9.78
C PRO A 50 -4.86 13.76 8.95
N TYR A 51 -6.07 14.29 9.13
CA TYR A 51 -6.51 15.52 8.45
C TYR A 51 -5.65 16.73 8.86
N LYS A 52 -5.27 16.79 10.15
CA LYS A 52 -4.38 17.82 10.71
C LYS A 52 -3.18 17.18 11.37
N ILE A 53 -1.98 17.61 10.98
CA ILE A 53 -0.71 17.22 11.60
C ILE A 53 -0.22 18.42 12.41
N ILE A 54 -0.59 18.49 13.70
CA ILE A 54 -0.33 19.65 14.56
C ILE A 54 0.17 19.18 15.94
N LEU A 55 1.18 19.86 16.47
CA LEU A 55 1.69 19.67 17.84
C LEU A 55 1.07 20.71 18.78
N ALA A 56 -0.25 20.64 18.98
CA ALA A 56 -0.97 21.44 19.97
C ALA A 56 -1.60 20.51 21.02
N LYS A 57 -1.73 20.96 22.28
CA LYS A 57 -2.17 20.12 23.42
C LYS A 57 -3.45 19.30 23.17
N GLU A 58 -4.37 19.80 22.35
CA GLU A 58 -5.66 19.14 22.08
C GLU A 58 -5.62 18.17 20.87
N ILE A 59 -4.71 18.39 19.91
CA ILE A 59 -4.65 17.63 18.64
C ILE A 59 -3.44 16.66 18.62
N GLY A 60 -2.53 16.77 19.59
CA GLY A 60 -1.32 15.96 19.67
C GLY A 60 -1.57 14.45 19.70
N TYR A 61 -2.73 13.98 20.19
CA TYR A 61 -3.08 12.56 20.21
C TYR A 61 -3.14 11.93 18.82
N GLU A 62 -3.69 12.63 17.82
CA GLU A 62 -3.76 12.13 16.44
C GLU A 62 -2.36 12.01 15.83
N PHE A 63 -1.49 12.99 16.09
CA PHE A 63 -0.12 12.97 15.62
C PHE A 63 0.72 11.87 16.28
N VAL A 64 0.56 11.67 17.59
CA VAL A 64 1.24 10.61 18.34
C VAL A 64 0.78 9.23 17.86
N ALA A 65 -0.53 9.00 17.71
CA ALA A 65 -1.06 7.74 17.18
C ALA A 65 -0.56 7.47 15.76
N PHE A 66 -0.53 8.50 14.90
CA PHE A 66 0.03 8.39 13.56
C PHE A 66 1.53 8.06 13.57
N LYS A 67 2.30 8.66 14.47
CA LYS A 67 3.73 8.36 14.65
C LYS A 67 3.94 6.90 15.06
N GLU A 68 3.19 6.42 16.05
CA GLU A 68 3.30 5.03 16.53
C GLU A 68 2.95 4.04 15.43
N GLU A 69 1.84 4.28 14.71
CA GLU A 69 1.44 3.45 13.57
C GLU A 69 2.51 3.42 12.47
N LEU A 70 3.14 4.57 12.19
CA LEU A 70 4.22 4.68 11.23
C LEU A 70 5.44 3.83 11.61
N GLU A 71 5.86 3.88 12.87
CA GLU A 71 6.99 3.11 13.39
C GLU A 71 6.70 1.60 13.37
N GLU A 72 5.51 1.18 13.78
CA GLU A 72 5.10 -0.22 13.73
C GLU A 72 5.05 -0.76 12.31
N LYS A 73 4.40 -0.03 11.39
CA LYS A 73 4.32 -0.45 9.98
C LYS A 73 5.67 -0.43 9.31
N ALA A 74 6.57 0.48 9.67
CA ALA A 74 7.95 0.46 9.18
C ALA A 74 8.69 -0.80 9.62
N LYS A 75 8.56 -1.20 10.90
CA LYS A 75 9.16 -2.43 11.45
C LYS A 75 8.63 -3.67 10.73
N LEU A 76 7.31 -3.75 10.51
CA LEU A 76 6.67 -4.85 9.78
C LEU A 76 7.09 -4.89 8.30
N ALA A 77 7.15 -3.72 7.65
CA ALA A 77 7.57 -3.61 6.26
C ALA A 77 9.03 -4.02 6.06
N ALA A 78 9.92 -3.61 6.97
CA ALA A 78 11.33 -3.99 6.96
C ALA A 78 11.51 -5.51 7.10
N ARG A 79 10.80 -6.14 8.05
CA ARG A 79 10.84 -7.60 8.28
C ARG A 79 10.36 -8.40 7.06
N SER A 80 9.33 -7.91 6.39
CA SER A 80 8.70 -8.60 5.25
C SER A 80 9.28 -8.21 3.89
N ARG A 81 10.36 -7.41 3.85
CA ARG A 81 10.97 -6.85 2.62
C ARG A 81 9.94 -6.13 1.72
N SER A 82 9.00 -5.47 2.37
CA SER A 82 7.89 -4.75 1.76
C SER A 82 8.20 -3.26 1.64
N ARG A 83 7.36 -2.54 0.88
CA ARG A 83 7.41 -1.08 0.80
C ARG A 83 6.53 -0.47 1.88
N LEU A 84 6.91 0.69 2.39
CA LEU A 84 6.09 1.52 3.26
C LEU A 84 5.56 2.71 2.48
N LYS A 85 4.25 2.93 2.49
CA LYS A 85 3.59 4.04 1.81
C LYS A 85 2.97 4.98 2.83
N LEU A 86 3.39 6.24 2.82
CA LEU A 86 2.76 7.31 3.58
C LEU A 86 1.75 8.03 2.68
N ASN A 87 0.49 8.04 3.07
CA ASN A 87 -0.57 8.75 2.35
C ASN A 87 -0.93 10.04 3.08
N PHE A 88 -0.75 11.17 2.40
CA PHE A 88 -1.19 12.49 2.86
C PHE A 88 -2.41 12.96 2.05
N ARG A 89 -3.21 12.03 1.54
CA ARG A 89 -4.30 12.35 0.60
C ARG A 89 -5.39 13.22 1.22
N ASP A 90 -5.63 13.02 2.51
CA ASP A 90 -6.68 13.72 3.24
C ASP A 90 -6.08 14.72 4.23
N THR A 91 -4.77 14.96 4.18
CA THR A 91 -4.10 15.94 5.04
C THR A 91 -4.20 17.33 4.45
N ASP A 92 -4.73 18.28 5.22
CA ASP A 92 -4.95 19.66 4.79
C ASP A 92 -4.02 20.65 5.50
N ILE A 93 -3.79 20.42 6.81
CA ILE A 93 -2.98 21.30 7.64
C ILE A 93 -1.79 20.53 8.21
N ILE A 94 -0.59 21.08 8.03
CA ILE A 94 0.64 20.57 8.63
C ILE A 94 1.33 21.74 9.31
N ASP A 95 1.44 21.68 10.64
CA ASP A 95 2.21 22.62 11.43
C ASP A 95 3.71 22.40 11.27
N ALA A 96 4.50 23.47 11.33
CA ALA A 96 5.95 23.42 11.13
C ALA A 96 6.66 22.60 12.20
N ALA A 97 6.22 22.69 13.46
CA ALA A 97 6.78 21.89 14.53
C ALA A 97 6.50 20.39 14.31
N ALA A 98 5.27 20.04 13.96
CA ALA A 98 4.87 18.66 13.70
C ALA A 98 5.59 18.08 12.47
N CYS A 99 5.78 18.88 11.42
CA CYS A 99 6.57 18.52 10.25
C CYS A 99 8.03 18.20 10.63
N SER A 100 8.64 19.02 11.48
CA SER A 100 10.03 18.84 11.93
C SER A 100 10.19 17.51 12.69
N VAL A 101 9.24 17.18 13.57
CA VAL A 101 9.23 15.88 14.27
C VAL A 101 9.03 14.73 13.29
N LEU A 102 8.13 14.86 12.31
CA LEU A 102 7.90 13.83 11.31
C LEU A 102 9.14 13.54 10.47
N ILE A 103 9.89 14.57 10.07
CA ILE A 103 11.17 14.42 9.34
C ILE A 103 12.16 13.64 10.21
N ALA A 104 12.33 14.02 11.48
CA ALA A 104 13.24 13.34 12.39
C ALA A 104 12.87 11.85 12.59
N VAL A 105 11.57 11.54 12.69
CA VAL A 105 11.08 10.15 12.77
C VAL A 105 11.41 9.38 11.50
N LEU A 106 11.15 9.95 10.32
CA LEU A 106 11.45 9.30 9.05
C LEU A 106 12.95 9.05 8.85
N ASP A 107 13.80 10.01 9.23
CA ASP A 107 15.25 9.85 9.18
C ASP A 107 15.74 8.75 10.14
N THR A 108 15.15 8.68 11.33
CA THR A 108 15.42 7.62 12.31
C THR A 108 15.05 6.25 11.73
N ILE A 109 13.86 6.11 11.15
CA ILE A 109 13.40 4.88 10.51
C ILE A 109 14.32 4.49 9.35
N LYS A 110 14.72 5.45 8.51
CA LYS A 110 15.62 5.20 7.37
C LYS A 110 17.02 4.76 7.83
N SER A 111 17.51 5.32 8.93
CA SER A 111 18.78 4.92 9.56
C SER A 111 18.70 3.49 10.10
N GLN A 112 17.61 3.15 10.81
CA GLN A 112 17.39 1.81 11.38
C GLN A 112 17.13 0.74 10.32
N TYR A 113 16.37 1.06 9.27
CA TYR A 113 15.96 0.12 8.23
C TYR A 113 16.46 0.56 6.84
N ARG A 114 17.77 0.48 6.61
CA ARG A 114 18.44 0.97 5.38
C ARG A 114 17.87 0.43 4.06
N THR A 115 17.29 -0.77 4.07
CA THR A 115 16.74 -1.42 2.87
C THR A 115 15.25 -1.12 2.64
N LEU A 116 14.59 -0.45 3.58
CA LEU A 116 13.18 -0.10 3.50
C LEU A 116 12.96 0.95 2.41
N LYS A 117 12.00 0.68 1.53
CA LYS A 117 11.63 1.59 0.44
C LYS A 117 10.37 2.36 0.82
N PHE A 118 10.47 3.68 0.85
CA PHE A 118 9.36 4.58 1.09
C PHE A 118 8.64 4.95 -0.21
N GLN A 119 7.33 5.13 -0.13
CA GLN A 119 6.49 5.69 -1.17
C GLN A 119 5.62 6.78 -0.55
N ILE A 120 5.49 7.93 -1.21
CA ILE A 120 4.64 9.01 -0.73
C ILE A 120 3.43 9.12 -1.64
N GLY A 121 2.23 8.89 -1.09
CA GLY A 121 0.94 9.19 -1.71
C GLY A 121 0.58 10.63 -1.44
N LYS A 122 0.70 11.50 -2.45
CA LYS A 122 0.34 12.92 -2.34
C LYS A 122 -1.16 13.14 -2.56
N THR A 123 -1.69 14.17 -1.92
CA THR A 123 -2.94 14.86 -2.27
C THR A 123 -2.93 15.19 -3.77
N LYS A 124 -4.06 14.97 -4.45
CA LYS A 124 -4.28 15.55 -5.79
C LYS A 124 -4.48 17.06 -5.60
N ILE A 125 -3.40 17.82 -5.52
CA ILE A 125 -3.49 19.27 -5.61
C ILE A 125 -4.04 19.56 -7.01
N LYS A 126 -5.31 19.97 -7.10
CA LYS A 126 -5.82 20.66 -8.28
C LYS A 126 -5.04 21.97 -8.31
N THR A 127 -4.03 22.05 -9.17
CA THR A 127 -3.42 23.33 -9.52
C THR A 127 -4.50 24.16 -10.20
N SER A 128 -5.21 24.99 -9.43
CA SER A 128 -5.88 26.15 -10.00
C SER A 128 -4.78 27.04 -10.56
N ARG A 129 -4.62 27.02 -11.89
CA ARG A 129 -3.85 28.05 -12.59
C ARG A 129 -4.43 29.40 -12.16
N SER A 130 -3.53 30.26 -11.72
CA SER A 130 -3.70 31.68 -11.51
C SER A 130 -4.49 32.34 -12.65
N SER A 131 -5.39 33.24 -12.30
CA SER A 131 -5.91 34.32 -13.14
C SER A 131 -5.89 35.58 -12.31
#